data_AF-A0A5N6GMT8-F1
#
_entry.id   AF-A0A5N6GMT8-F1
#
_cell.length_a   1.000
_cell.length_b   1.000
_cell.length_c   1.000
_cell.angle_alpha   90.00
_cell.angle_beta   90.00
_cell.angle_gamma   90.00
#
_symmetry.space_group_name_H-M   'P 1'
#
loop_
_entity.id
_entity.type
_entity.pdbx_description
1 polymer ?
#
loop_
_entity_poly.entity_id
_entity_poly.type
_entity_poly.pdbx_seq_one_letter_code
_entity_poly.pdbx_strand_id
1 'polypeptide(L)'
;MPDMSCTFESLLYHTPAPLTSLGRVFPYMPPAYYFVLLRYFMNMTRIPQAITSKFQTSRASDGETSSVKIENCVGFTRVPLGVAGPLQVQGSDGTTGSFYGPLATCEATLIASCSRGCKALNTCQGVRFKILHDSMSRAPAFWFASTEDAVAFFDLVPSLQPKFKKDAESTSKHVRLRTVIPHIVGSSVHVRFEYLCGDAAGQNIVTIATQRVCDRFSASAEAHALRLQRITTDNQMSSDKKLAWGNIIRTRGVRVLVWGSVSNDVSKRVLGCSTELLYQSILNSKEGAAMNGQLGYSVNPSNVIAAMFIACGQDAASVAEAAWSQLTAEYDADTKLLRLISYFPSLPVGVVGGGTAYPTQRESLEILGCNVPGTKHRLAGLIASFSLALDISTLAALATQTFSRSHEKLVRGRWSPETKL
;
A
#
# COMPACT_ATOMS: atom_id res chain seq x y z
N MET A 1 -32.30 16.80 28.75
CA MET A 1 -32.03 15.36 28.91
C MET A 1 -30.75 15.24 29.74
N PRO A 2 -30.72 14.42 30.80
CA PRO A 2 -29.51 14.27 31.62
C PRO A 2 -28.39 13.60 30.82
N ASP A 3 -27.16 13.88 31.19
CA ASP A 3 -25.94 13.34 30.58
C ASP A 3 -25.88 11.81 30.71
N MET A 4 -26.33 11.11 29.66
CA MET A 4 -26.35 9.65 29.59
C MET A 4 -24.96 9.02 29.34
N SER A 5 -23.91 9.82 29.18
CA SER A 5 -22.54 9.32 29.00
C SER A 5 -21.97 8.79 30.33
N CYS A 6 -22.18 9.53 31.43
CA CYS A 6 -21.70 9.18 32.76
C CYS A 6 -22.40 7.93 33.34
N THR A 7 -23.67 7.70 32.98
CA THR A 7 -24.44 6.53 33.44
C THR A 7 -24.00 5.25 32.74
N PHE A 8 -23.64 5.30 31.45
CA PHE A 8 -23.19 4.11 30.71
C PHE A 8 -21.80 3.63 31.12
N GLU A 9 -20.87 4.56 31.41
CA GLU A 9 -19.57 4.21 32.00
C GLU A 9 -19.75 3.56 33.38
N SER A 10 -20.62 4.10 34.23
CA SER A 10 -20.86 3.54 35.57
C SER A 10 -21.47 2.12 35.52
N LEU A 11 -22.33 1.84 34.53
CA LEU A 11 -22.96 0.52 34.33
C LEU A 11 -21.95 -0.56 33.90
N LEU A 12 -20.99 -0.24 33.03
CA LEU A 12 -19.96 -1.17 32.57
C LEU A 12 -18.93 -1.51 33.67
N TYR A 13 -18.60 -0.56 34.55
CA TYR A 13 -17.60 -0.78 35.59
C TYR A 13 -18.15 -1.45 36.87
N HIS A 14 -19.46 -1.43 37.12
CA HIS A 14 -20.04 -1.87 38.40
C HIS A 14 -21.06 -3.03 38.35
N THR A 15 -21.37 -3.62 37.19
CA THR A 15 -22.31 -4.76 37.14
C THR A 15 -21.77 -5.99 36.40
N PRO A 16 -21.74 -7.18 37.04
CA PRO A 16 -21.42 -8.45 36.39
C PRO A 16 -22.66 -9.04 35.71
N ALA A 17 -23.39 -8.25 34.92
CA ALA A 17 -24.59 -8.73 34.22
C ALA A 17 -24.20 -9.28 32.82
N PRO A 18 -24.77 -10.43 32.39
CA PRO A 18 -24.47 -11.01 31.08
C PRO A 18 -24.96 -10.09 29.94
N LEU A 19 -24.06 -9.83 28.99
CA LEU A 19 -24.22 -8.97 27.80
C LEU A 19 -25.45 -9.27 26.91
N THR A 20 -26.18 -10.35 27.17
CA THR A 20 -27.41 -10.71 26.47
C THR A 20 -28.54 -9.68 26.64
N SER A 21 -28.50 -8.82 27.65
CA SER A 21 -29.49 -7.75 27.87
C SER A 21 -29.19 -6.46 27.09
N LEU A 22 -27.94 -6.17 26.73
CA LEU A 22 -27.55 -4.92 26.04
C LEU A 22 -27.84 -4.97 24.52
N GLY A 23 -27.75 -6.14 23.90
CA GLY A 23 -28.04 -6.33 22.47
C GLY A 23 -29.51 -6.15 22.08
N ARG A 24 -30.44 -6.12 23.05
CA ARG A 24 -31.87 -5.91 22.80
C ARG A 24 -32.32 -4.44 22.85
N VAL A 25 -31.49 -3.53 23.34
CA VAL A 25 -31.92 -2.14 23.64
C VAL A 25 -31.51 -1.14 22.56
N PHE A 26 -30.50 -1.42 21.73
CA PHE A 26 -30.05 -0.50 20.68
C PHE A 26 -29.66 -1.22 19.38
N PRO A 27 -30.52 -1.26 18.35
CA PRO A 27 -30.16 -1.82 17.04
C PRO A 27 -29.10 -0.99 16.30
N TYR A 28 -28.89 0.27 16.72
CA TYR A 28 -27.81 1.15 16.28
C TYR A 28 -27.15 1.78 17.51
N MET A 29 -25.93 1.35 17.83
CA MET A 29 -25.14 1.97 18.89
C MET A 29 -24.50 3.26 18.37
N PRO A 30 -24.64 4.42 19.04
CA PRO A 30 -23.97 5.63 18.60
C PRO A 30 -22.45 5.47 18.62
N PRO A 31 -21.70 6.05 17.65
CA PRO A 31 -20.24 5.86 17.53
C PRO A 31 -19.44 6.18 18.81
N ALA A 32 -19.92 7.13 19.62
CA ALA A 32 -19.30 7.50 20.89
C ALA A 32 -19.23 6.33 21.90
N TYR A 33 -20.23 5.45 21.91
CA TYR A 33 -20.27 4.31 22.82
C TYR A 33 -19.46 3.11 22.31
N TYR A 34 -19.20 3.02 21.00
CA TYR A 34 -18.35 1.98 20.44
C TYR A 34 -16.90 2.10 20.92
N PHE A 35 -16.36 3.32 21.03
CA PHE A 35 -15.01 3.54 21.56
C PHE A 35 -14.90 3.19 23.05
N VAL A 36 -15.94 3.48 23.83
CA VAL A 36 -16.02 3.09 25.25
C VAL A 36 -16.07 1.57 25.37
N LEU A 37 -16.88 0.89 24.57
CA LEU A 37 -16.92 -0.57 24.52
C LEU A 37 -15.60 -1.18 24.05
N LEU A 38 -14.96 -0.64 23.02
CA LEU A 38 -13.68 -1.16 22.52
C LEU A 38 -12.60 -1.03 23.59
N ARG A 39 -12.50 0.12 24.27
CA ARG A 39 -11.60 0.30 25.42
C ARG A 39 -11.95 -0.64 26.57
N TYR A 40 -13.23 -0.80 26.87
CA TYR A 40 -13.70 -1.74 27.89
C TYR A 40 -13.34 -3.19 27.55
N PHE A 41 -13.56 -3.63 26.31
CA PHE A 41 -13.16 -4.95 25.83
C PHE A 41 -11.65 -5.13 25.87
N MET A 42 -10.87 -4.15 25.41
CA MET A 42 -9.40 -4.20 25.52
C MET A 42 -8.93 -4.32 26.98
N ASN A 43 -9.59 -3.62 27.91
CA ASN A 43 -9.31 -3.71 29.34
C ASN A 43 -9.74 -5.07 29.96
N MET A 44 -10.81 -5.67 29.45
CA MET A 44 -11.33 -6.98 29.87
C MET A 44 -10.56 -8.16 29.26
N THR A 45 -9.95 -7.97 28.08
CA THR A 45 -9.12 -8.96 27.39
C THR A 45 -7.63 -8.70 27.65
N ARG A 46 -7.25 -8.46 28.91
CA ARG A 46 -5.82 -8.44 29.26
C ARG A 46 -5.22 -9.80 28.93
N ILE A 47 -4.24 -9.81 28.03
CA ILE A 47 -3.55 -11.04 27.65
C ILE A 47 -2.88 -11.64 28.90
N PRO A 48 -3.12 -12.93 29.21
CA PRO A 48 -2.55 -13.54 30.40
C PRO A 48 -1.03 -13.42 30.45
N GLN A 49 -0.49 -13.19 31.65
CA GLN A 49 0.96 -13.07 31.85
C GLN A 49 1.72 -14.33 31.39
N ALA A 50 1.09 -15.50 31.45
CA ALA A 50 1.62 -16.77 30.94
C ALA A 50 1.83 -16.80 29.41
N ILE A 51 1.14 -15.91 28.67
CA ILE A 51 1.33 -15.72 27.24
C ILE A 51 2.37 -14.62 26.99
N THR A 52 2.24 -13.46 27.66
CA THR A 52 3.18 -12.35 27.45
C THR A 52 4.60 -12.69 27.89
N SER A 53 4.78 -13.55 28.90
CA SER A 53 6.10 -14.01 29.37
C SER A 53 6.86 -14.87 28.35
N LYS A 54 6.18 -15.42 27.34
CA LYS A 54 6.83 -16.17 26.24
C LYS A 54 7.59 -15.26 25.28
N PHE A 55 7.24 -13.97 25.21
CA PHE A 55 7.94 -12.98 24.39
C PHE A 55 9.18 -12.47 25.12
N GLN A 56 10.27 -13.24 25.08
CA GLN A 56 11.52 -12.84 25.75
C GLN A 56 12.33 -11.85 24.89
N THR A 57 12.54 -12.17 23.61
CA THR A 57 13.39 -11.38 22.70
C THR A 57 12.66 -10.20 22.07
N SER A 58 11.35 -10.32 21.90
CA SER A 58 10.50 -9.25 21.33
C SER A 58 10.17 -8.17 22.33
N ARG A 59 10.37 -8.41 23.63
CA ARG A 59 9.98 -7.47 24.67
C ARG A 59 10.74 -6.16 24.53
N ALA A 60 10.02 -5.07 24.66
CA ALA A 60 10.57 -3.72 24.66
C ALA A 60 10.24 -3.02 25.97
N SER A 61 11.00 -2.00 26.29
CA SER A 61 10.73 -1.14 27.46
C SER A 61 9.45 -0.31 27.26
N ASP A 62 8.88 0.17 28.36
CA ASP A 62 7.73 1.09 28.32
C ASP A 62 8.08 2.37 27.54
N GLY A 63 9.34 2.83 27.63
CA GLY A 63 9.84 3.97 26.86
C GLY A 63 9.76 3.73 25.35
N GLU A 64 10.24 2.58 24.88
CA GLU A 64 10.22 2.22 23.45
C GLU A 64 8.80 2.04 22.89
N THR A 65 7.86 1.58 23.73
CA THR A 65 6.47 1.29 23.31
C THR A 65 5.52 2.48 23.51
N SER A 66 5.91 3.49 24.29
CA SER A 66 5.07 4.64 24.66
C SER A 66 4.46 5.40 23.47
N SER A 67 5.17 5.44 22.34
CA SER A 67 4.75 6.14 21.12
C SER A 67 4.16 5.21 20.05
N VAL A 68 4.15 3.90 20.30
CA VAL A 68 3.64 2.89 19.37
C VAL A 68 2.12 2.84 19.44
N LYS A 69 1.49 2.92 18.27
CA LYS A 69 0.04 2.89 18.12
C LYS A 69 -0.42 1.50 17.72
N ILE A 70 -0.45 0.59 18.69
CA ILE A 70 -1.01 -0.76 18.54
C ILE A 70 -1.64 -1.25 19.84
N GLU A 71 -2.69 -2.06 19.74
CA GLU A 71 -3.38 -2.68 20.86
C GLU A 71 -2.57 -3.86 21.43
N ASN A 72 -2.67 -4.12 22.73
CA ASN A 72 -2.00 -5.24 23.41
C ASN A 72 -0.49 -5.35 23.11
N CYS A 73 0.21 -4.21 23.04
CA CYS A 73 1.62 -4.16 22.71
C CYS A 73 2.47 -4.91 23.75
N VAL A 74 3.27 -5.87 23.28
CA VAL A 74 4.26 -6.62 24.10
C VAL A 74 5.70 -6.33 23.68
N GLY A 75 5.90 -5.49 22.66
CA GLY A 75 7.19 -5.14 22.07
C GLY A 75 7.19 -5.25 20.54
N PHE A 76 8.31 -5.67 19.94
CA PHE A 76 8.53 -5.63 18.48
C PHE A 76 8.99 -6.97 17.90
N THR A 77 8.59 -7.21 16.65
CA THR A 77 9.24 -8.20 15.78
C THR A 77 10.39 -7.52 15.03
N ARG A 78 11.59 -8.10 15.09
CA ARG A 78 12.77 -7.58 14.39
C ARG A 78 12.89 -8.28 13.03
N VAL A 79 12.85 -7.50 11.95
CA VAL A 79 13.08 -7.97 10.58
C VAL A 79 14.47 -7.49 10.14
N PRO A 80 15.33 -8.36 9.57
CA PRO A 80 16.63 -7.93 9.07
C PRO A 80 16.49 -6.80 8.05
N LEU A 81 17.30 -5.75 8.22
CA LEU A 81 17.34 -4.58 7.34
C LEU A 81 18.70 -4.51 6.65
N GLY A 82 18.70 -4.38 5.33
CA GLY A 82 19.91 -4.09 4.57
C GLY A 82 19.64 -3.05 3.49
N VAL A 83 20.66 -2.73 2.70
CA VAL A 83 20.63 -1.62 1.75
C VAL A 83 21.05 -2.11 0.36
N ALA A 84 20.24 -1.84 -0.66
CA ALA A 84 20.58 -2.07 -2.06
C ALA A 84 21.01 -0.78 -2.75
N GLY A 85 21.97 -0.86 -3.68
CA GLY A 85 22.39 0.27 -4.50
C GLY A 85 23.90 0.50 -4.56
N PRO A 86 24.35 1.71 -4.93
CA PRO A 86 23.52 2.85 -5.33
C PRO A 86 22.72 2.60 -6.61
N LEU A 87 21.61 3.31 -6.81
CA LEU A 87 20.87 3.39 -8.08
C LEU A 87 20.76 4.86 -8.51
N GLN A 88 21.20 5.17 -9.74
CA GLN A 88 21.03 6.48 -10.36
C GLN A 88 19.60 6.60 -10.89
N VAL A 89 18.88 7.62 -10.43
CA VAL A 89 17.47 7.83 -10.75
C VAL A 89 17.23 9.25 -11.23
N GLN A 90 16.40 9.40 -12.27
CA GLN A 90 15.86 10.67 -12.72
C GLN A 90 14.33 10.60 -12.88
N GLY A 91 13.59 11.33 -12.04
CA GLY A 91 12.14 11.42 -12.04
C GLY A 91 11.62 12.68 -12.73
N SER A 92 10.43 12.61 -13.32
CA SER A 92 9.73 13.78 -13.85
C SER A 92 9.29 14.79 -12.79
N ASP A 93 9.33 14.41 -11.51
CA ASP A 93 9.00 15.24 -10.34
C ASP A 93 10.20 16.03 -9.80
N GLY A 94 11.33 16.05 -10.52
CA GLY A 94 12.57 16.70 -10.11
C GLY A 94 13.46 15.84 -9.22
N THR A 95 13.07 14.60 -8.91
CA THR A 95 13.96 13.63 -8.25
C THR A 95 15.16 13.36 -9.16
N THR A 96 16.38 13.63 -8.71
CA THR A 96 17.60 13.29 -9.45
C THR A 96 18.71 12.96 -8.46
N GLY A 97 19.42 11.86 -8.68
CA GLY A 97 20.60 11.52 -7.88
C GLY A 97 20.83 10.03 -7.72
N SER A 98 21.75 9.72 -6.81
CA SER A 98 22.13 8.37 -6.40
C SER A 98 21.39 7.99 -5.13
N PHE A 99 20.55 6.96 -5.19
CA PHE A 99 19.74 6.52 -4.06
C PHE A 99 20.15 5.13 -3.59
N TYR A 100 19.88 4.87 -2.31
CA TYR A 100 20.11 3.60 -1.65
C TYR A 100 18.77 3.08 -1.11
N GLY A 101 18.39 1.86 -1.47
CA GLY A 101 17.10 1.26 -1.15
C GLY A 101 17.17 0.47 0.16
N PRO A 102 16.58 0.95 1.27
CA PRO A 102 16.46 0.15 2.49
C PRO A 102 15.43 -0.98 2.27
N LEU A 103 15.85 -2.22 2.53
CA LEU A 103 15.06 -3.43 2.31
C LEU A 103 15.00 -4.25 3.61
N ALA A 104 13.83 -4.27 4.24
CA ALA A 104 13.57 -5.11 5.41
C ALA A 104 13.00 -6.47 4.98
N THR A 105 13.80 -7.53 5.04
CA THR A 105 13.39 -8.86 4.54
C THR A 105 14.05 -10.00 5.30
N CYS A 106 13.39 -11.16 5.34
CA CYS A 106 13.96 -12.43 5.76
C CYS A 106 14.41 -13.30 4.56
N GLU A 107 14.14 -12.86 3.33
CA GLU A 107 14.53 -13.57 2.13
C GLU A 107 16.02 -13.32 1.83
N ALA A 108 16.81 -14.37 1.95
CA ALA A 108 18.21 -14.32 1.55
C ALA A 108 18.32 -13.97 0.05
N THR A 109 19.46 -13.40 -0.34
CA THR A 109 19.77 -13.03 -1.75
C THR A 109 19.03 -11.84 -2.32
N LEU A 110 17.87 -11.44 -1.76
CA LEU A 110 17.04 -10.36 -2.29
C LEU A 110 17.84 -9.06 -2.47
N ILE A 111 18.54 -8.62 -1.41
CA ILE A 111 19.31 -7.38 -1.40
C ILE A 111 20.48 -7.46 -2.38
N ALA A 112 21.22 -8.57 -2.39
CA ALA A 112 22.34 -8.79 -3.30
C ALA A 112 21.88 -8.78 -4.77
N SER A 113 20.74 -9.41 -5.08
CA SER A 113 20.14 -9.39 -6.42
C SER A 113 19.71 -7.98 -6.82
N CYS A 114 19.05 -7.25 -5.93
CA CYS A 114 18.66 -5.86 -6.18
C CYS A 114 19.90 -4.97 -6.45
N SER A 115 20.97 -5.10 -5.65
CA SER A 115 22.25 -4.38 -5.87
C SER A 115 22.91 -4.74 -7.20
N ARG A 116 22.90 -6.01 -7.60
CA ARG A 116 23.40 -6.45 -8.92
C ARG A 116 22.63 -5.79 -10.06
N GLY A 117 21.30 -5.72 -9.93
CA GLY A 117 20.44 -5.00 -10.87
C GLY A 117 20.76 -3.51 -10.94
N CYS A 118 20.93 -2.87 -9.78
CA CYS A 118 21.34 -1.47 -9.70
C CYS A 118 22.68 -1.23 -10.42
N LYS A 119 23.65 -2.13 -10.25
CA LYS A 119 24.94 -2.06 -10.95
C LYS A 119 24.79 -2.13 -12.47
N ALA A 120 23.97 -3.06 -12.97
CA ALA A 120 23.72 -3.20 -14.41
C ALA A 120 23.10 -1.93 -15.00
N LEU A 121 22.05 -1.41 -14.35
CA LEU A 121 21.34 -0.21 -14.79
C LEU A 121 22.21 1.05 -14.71
N ASN A 122 22.97 1.25 -13.62
CA ASN A 122 23.86 2.41 -13.49
C ASN A 122 24.96 2.46 -14.55
N THR A 123 25.46 1.30 -14.97
CA THR A 123 26.46 1.23 -16.06
C THR A 123 25.85 1.69 -17.40
N CYS A 124 24.52 1.75 -17.47
CA CYS A 124 23.75 2.19 -18.62
C CYS A 124 22.89 3.43 -18.29
N GLN A 125 23.44 4.39 -17.54
CA GLN A 125 22.83 5.70 -17.20
C GLN A 125 21.73 5.67 -16.13
N GLY A 126 21.50 4.54 -15.46
CA GLY A 126 20.50 4.42 -14.40
C GLY A 126 19.10 4.24 -14.94
N VAL A 127 18.11 4.70 -14.17
CA VAL A 127 16.69 4.59 -14.52
C VAL A 127 16.00 5.95 -14.49
N ARG A 128 14.88 6.02 -15.21
CA ARG A 128 14.00 7.18 -15.22
C ARG A 128 12.61 6.77 -14.79
N PHE A 129 11.88 7.66 -14.13
CA PHE A 129 10.48 7.42 -13.83
C PHE A 129 9.60 8.64 -14.11
N LYS A 130 8.31 8.38 -14.30
CA LYS A 130 7.26 9.38 -14.39
C LYS A 130 6.11 9.02 -13.47
N ILE A 131 5.67 9.99 -12.67
CA ILE A 131 4.41 9.91 -11.95
C ILE A 131 3.30 10.23 -12.94
N LEU A 132 2.38 9.29 -13.12
CA LEU A 132 1.29 9.41 -14.08
C LEU A 132 0.01 9.92 -13.41
N HIS A 133 -0.23 9.53 -12.17
CA HIS A 133 -1.41 9.92 -11.42
C HIS A 133 -1.24 9.64 -9.92
N ASP A 134 -1.95 10.37 -9.06
CA ASP A 134 -2.06 10.11 -7.62
C ASP A 134 -3.52 10.28 -7.22
N SER A 135 -4.09 9.27 -6.59
CA SER A 135 -5.44 9.34 -6.04
C SER A 135 -5.64 8.23 -5.02
N MET A 136 -6.20 8.56 -3.87
CA MET A 136 -6.69 7.58 -2.90
C MET A 136 -8.21 7.53 -2.95
N SER A 137 -8.79 6.35 -2.76
CA SER A 137 -10.23 6.16 -2.95
C SER A 137 -10.92 5.49 -1.78
N ARG A 138 -12.18 5.85 -1.57
CA ARG A 138 -13.12 5.11 -0.71
C ARG A 138 -14.47 4.99 -1.43
N ALA A 139 -15.12 3.84 -1.34
CA ALA A 139 -16.35 3.54 -2.06
C ALA A 139 -17.44 3.00 -1.13
N PRO A 140 -18.22 3.88 -0.49
CA PRO A 140 -19.42 3.50 0.24
C PRO A 140 -20.50 2.94 -0.68
N ALA A 141 -21.37 2.10 -0.12
CA ALA A 141 -22.61 1.66 -0.76
C ALA A 141 -23.82 2.28 -0.08
N PHE A 142 -24.68 2.91 -0.86
CA PHE A 142 -25.97 3.48 -0.46
C PHE A 142 -27.05 2.48 -0.86
N TRP A 143 -27.84 2.03 0.10
CA TRP A 143 -28.86 0.99 -0.11
C TRP A 143 -30.24 1.61 -0.11
N PHE A 144 -31.07 1.22 -1.06
CA PHE A 144 -32.40 1.77 -1.25
C PHE A 144 -33.47 0.68 -1.19
N ALA A 145 -34.71 1.09 -0.93
CA ALA A 145 -35.84 0.16 -0.85
C ALA A 145 -36.20 -0.46 -2.21
N SER A 146 -35.89 0.24 -3.31
CA SER A 146 -36.23 -0.18 -4.66
C SER A 146 -35.10 0.15 -5.64
N THR A 147 -35.12 -0.50 -6.81
CA THR A 147 -34.14 -0.22 -7.87
C THR A 147 -34.41 1.16 -8.49
N GLU A 148 -35.66 1.59 -8.53
CA GLU A 148 -36.07 2.92 -8.99
C GLU A 148 -35.43 4.03 -8.15
N ASP A 149 -35.44 3.89 -6.82
CA ASP A 149 -34.77 4.84 -5.93
C ASP A 149 -33.24 4.85 -6.14
N ALA A 150 -32.64 3.67 -6.34
CA ALA A 150 -31.21 3.54 -6.59
C ALA A 150 -30.81 4.21 -7.92
N VAL A 151 -31.61 4.03 -8.97
CA VAL A 151 -31.43 4.71 -10.26
C VAL A 151 -31.56 6.22 -10.10
N ALA A 152 -32.60 6.69 -9.39
CA ALA A 152 -32.79 8.11 -9.12
C ALA A 152 -31.60 8.71 -8.34
N PHE A 153 -31.05 7.99 -7.37
CA PHE A 153 -29.84 8.43 -6.67
C PHE A 153 -28.61 8.45 -7.58
N PHE A 154 -28.41 7.42 -8.40
CA PHE A 154 -27.29 7.37 -9.36
C PHE A 154 -27.27 8.58 -10.30
N ASP A 155 -28.43 8.94 -10.86
CA ASP A 155 -28.58 10.10 -11.74
C ASP A 155 -28.36 11.42 -10.98
N LEU A 156 -28.66 11.44 -9.67
CA LEU A 156 -28.47 12.60 -8.80
C LEU A 156 -26.99 12.81 -8.41
N VAL A 157 -26.18 11.76 -8.26
CA VAL A 157 -24.81 11.84 -7.73
C VAL A 157 -23.93 12.91 -8.41
N PRO A 158 -23.90 13.07 -9.74
CA PRO A 158 -23.08 14.11 -10.39
C PRO A 158 -23.40 15.52 -9.88
N SER A 159 -24.67 15.83 -9.63
CA SER A 159 -25.12 17.12 -9.10
C SER A 159 -24.77 17.33 -7.62
N LEU A 160 -24.59 16.24 -6.86
CA LEU A 160 -24.22 16.27 -5.45
C LEU A 160 -22.72 16.48 -5.23
N GLN A 161 -21.89 16.31 -6.26
CA GLN A 161 -20.43 16.40 -6.13
C GLN A 161 -19.94 17.70 -5.44
N PRO A 162 -20.46 18.92 -5.73
CA PRO A 162 -20.07 20.12 -5.00
C PRO A 162 -20.38 20.07 -3.50
N LYS A 163 -21.55 19.53 -3.12
CA LYS A 163 -21.96 19.35 -1.71
C LYS A 163 -21.06 18.34 -1.03
N PHE A 164 -20.85 17.17 -1.65
CA PHE A 164 -19.95 16.13 -1.15
C PHE A 164 -18.51 16.61 -1.00
N LYS A 165 -18.03 17.44 -1.94
CA LYS A 165 -16.71 18.05 -1.87
C LYS A 165 -16.59 18.95 -0.64
N LYS A 166 -17.55 19.85 -0.41
CA LYS A 166 -17.58 20.72 0.77
C LYS A 166 -17.57 19.92 2.07
N ASP A 167 -18.36 18.86 2.13
CA ASP A 167 -18.47 18.01 3.32
C ASP A 167 -17.19 17.23 3.60
N ALA A 168 -16.63 16.57 2.58
CA ALA A 168 -15.38 15.82 2.70
C ALA A 168 -14.20 16.70 3.08
N GLU A 169 -14.02 17.83 2.39
CA GLU A 169 -12.87 18.75 2.61
C GLU A 169 -12.97 19.49 3.94
N SER A 170 -14.15 19.55 4.58
CA SER A 170 -14.31 20.08 5.94
C SER A 170 -13.61 19.24 7.02
N THR A 171 -13.22 17.99 6.70
CA THR A 171 -12.58 17.10 7.68
C THR A 171 -11.07 17.32 7.81
N SER A 172 -10.41 17.86 6.79
CA SER A 172 -8.97 18.10 6.82
C SER A 172 -8.52 19.01 5.68
N LYS A 173 -7.56 19.92 5.99
CA LYS A 173 -6.90 20.77 5.00
C LYS A 173 -6.09 19.98 3.96
N HIS A 174 -5.78 18.71 4.19
CA HIS A 174 -4.99 17.85 3.29
C HIS A 174 -5.84 16.98 2.36
N VAL A 175 -7.15 16.91 2.57
CA VAL A 175 -8.07 16.17 1.69
C VAL A 175 -8.58 17.09 0.60
N ARG A 176 -8.52 16.63 -0.65
CA ARG A 176 -9.19 17.29 -1.77
C ARG A 176 -9.99 16.26 -2.56
N LEU A 177 -11.31 16.38 -2.57
CA LEU A 177 -12.17 15.52 -3.38
C LEU A 177 -12.05 15.94 -4.85
N ARG A 178 -11.70 14.97 -5.71
CA ARG A 178 -11.49 15.16 -7.15
C ARG A 178 -12.70 14.70 -7.95
N THR A 179 -13.12 13.46 -7.72
CA THR A 179 -14.14 12.81 -8.53
C THR A 179 -15.06 11.97 -7.65
N VAL A 180 -16.34 11.92 -8.02
CA VAL A 180 -17.34 11.04 -7.42
C VAL A 180 -17.96 10.21 -8.55
N ILE A 181 -17.86 8.89 -8.47
CA ILE A 181 -18.26 7.98 -9.56
C ILE A 181 -19.27 6.98 -9.02
N PRO A 182 -20.56 7.07 -9.41
CA PRO A 182 -21.56 6.13 -8.97
C PRO A 182 -21.56 4.84 -9.84
N HIS A 183 -21.90 3.71 -9.22
CA HIS A 183 -22.08 2.41 -9.84
C HIS A 183 -23.30 1.72 -9.23
N ILE A 184 -24.37 1.52 -10.01
CA ILE A 184 -25.57 0.81 -9.53
C ILE A 184 -25.32 -0.71 -9.55
N VAL A 185 -25.72 -1.39 -8.47
CA VAL A 185 -25.77 -2.85 -8.35
C VAL A 185 -27.06 -3.22 -7.62
N GLY A 186 -28.06 -3.72 -8.35
CA GLY A 186 -29.40 -3.96 -7.82
C GLY A 186 -30.02 -2.68 -7.24
N SER A 187 -30.60 -2.76 -6.04
CA SER A 187 -31.15 -1.61 -5.31
C SER A 187 -30.12 -0.84 -4.48
N SER A 188 -28.84 -0.90 -4.86
CA SER A 188 -27.75 -0.20 -4.18
C SER A 188 -26.88 0.58 -5.17
N VAL A 189 -26.33 1.70 -4.72
CA VAL A 189 -25.35 2.48 -5.50
C VAL A 189 -24.05 2.55 -4.73
N HIS A 190 -23.00 2.02 -5.34
CA HIS A 190 -21.63 2.13 -4.85
C HIS A 190 -21.02 3.39 -5.43
N VAL A 191 -20.63 4.33 -4.58
CA VAL A 191 -20.11 5.62 -5.02
C VAL A 191 -18.63 5.68 -4.71
N ARG A 192 -17.77 5.60 -5.72
CA ARG A 192 -16.32 5.73 -5.56
C ARG A 192 -15.95 7.21 -5.47
N PHE A 193 -15.47 7.62 -4.30
CA PHE A 193 -14.88 8.92 -4.06
C PHE A 193 -13.37 8.85 -4.28
N GLU A 194 -12.82 9.77 -5.05
CA GLU A 194 -11.40 9.87 -5.38
C GLU A 194 -10.81 11.17 -4.84
N TYR A 195 -9.70 11.06 -4.09
CA TYR A 195 -9.13 12.13 -3.30
C TYR A 195 -7.63 12.32 -3.55
N LEU A 196 -7.15 13.55 -3.45
CA LEU A 196 -5.76 13.81 -3.08
C LEU A 196 -5.62 13.93 -1.57
N CYS A 197 -4.52 13.42 -1.03
CA CYS A 197 -4.27 13.32 0.42
C CYS A 197 -2.96 13.98 0.87
N GLY A 198 -2.38 14.85 0.04
CA GLY A 198 -1.03 15.38 0.26
C GLY A 198 0.00 14.24 0.33
N ASP A 199 0.86 14.31 1.34
CA ASP A 199 1.97 13.36 1.54
C ASP A 199 1.60 12.06 2.28
N ALA A 200 0.34 11.93 2.72
CA ALA A 200 -0.14 10.69 3.33
C ALA A 200 -0.48 9.65 2.26
N ALA A 201 -0.38 8.36 2.61
CA ALA A 201 -0.94 7.28 1.79
C ALA A 201 -2.46 7.46 1.60
N GLY A 202 -3.13 7.92 2.66
CA GLY A 202 -4.48 8.47 2.59
C GLY A 202 -5.61 7.51 2.98
N GLN A 203 -5.34 6.22 3.20
CA GLN A 203 -6.39 5.21 3.50
C GLN A 203 -7.34 5.63 4.64
N ASN A 204 -6.80 6.11 5.76
CA ASN A 204 -7.61 6.51 6.92
C ASN A 204 -8.29 7.86 6.72
N ILE A 205 -7.61 8.83 6.12
CA ILE A 205 -8.13 10.19 5.98
C ILE A 205 -9.31 10.23 5.00
N VAL A 206 -9.26 9.43 3.92
CA VAL A 206 -10.39 9.32 2.98
C VAL A 206 -11.58 8.58 3.60
N THR A 207 -11.36 7.64 4.51
CA THR A 207 -12.45 6.99 5.25
C THR A 207 -13.20 7.99 6.11
N ILE A 208 -12.49 8.83 6.86
CA ILE A 208 -13.09 9.88 7.69
C ILE A 208 -13.83 10.90 6.83
N ALA A 209 -13.19 11.37 5.74
CA ALA A 209 -13.79 12.33 4.82
C ALA A 209 -15.07 11.79 4.18
N THR A 210 -15.05 10.53 3.74
CA THR A 210 -16.21 9.88 3.12
C THR A 210 -17.30 9.60 4.14
N GLN A 211 -16.95 9.19 5.35
CA GLN A 211 -17.94 9.02 6.43
C GLN A 211 -18.67 10.33 6.72
N ARG A 212 -17.96 11.47 6.76
CA ARG A 212 -18.58 12.78 6.95
C ARG A 212 -19.60 13.10 5.85
N VAL A 213 -19.30 12.75 4.59
CA VAL A 213 -20.24 12.89 3.48
C VAL A 213 -21.47 12.02 3.69
N CYS A 214 -21.26 10.74 4.02
CA CYS A 214 -22.33 9.78 4.26
C CYS A 214 -23.26 10.21 5.40
N ASP A 215 -22.70 10.67 6.53
CA ASP A 215 -23.47 11.12 7.70
C ASP A 215 -24.35 12.34 7.35
N ARG A 216 -23.78 13.33 6.65
CA ARG A 216 -24.51 14.53 6.24
C ARG A 216 -25.56 14.25 5.17
N PHE A 217 -25.25 13.37 4.22
CA PHE A 217 -26.21 12.98 3.20
C PHE A 217 -27.37 12.20 3.82
N SER A 218 -27.11 11.27 4.73
CA SER A 218 -28.16 10.47 5.39
C SER A 218 -29.19 11.32 6.14
N ALA A 219 -28.77 12.47 6.67
CA ALA A 219 -29.65 13.42 7.36
C ALA A 219 -30.36 14.43 6.43
N SER A 220 -30.13 14.36 5.12
CA SER A 220 -30.65 15.34 4.14
C SER A 220 -32.06 15.00 3.65
N ALA A 221 -32.78 16.02 3.17
CA ALA A 221 -34.13 15.83 2.60
C ALA A 221 -34.09 14.92 1.36
N GLU A 222 -33.03 15.01 0.57
CA GLU A 222 -32.80 14.19 -0.62
C GLU A 222 -32.71 12.71 -0.26
N ALA A 223 -31.98 12.35 0.81
CA ALA A 223 -31.88 10.96 1.26
C ALA A 223 -33.22 10.39 1.76
N HIS A 224 -34.01 11.19 2.47
CA HIS A 224 -35.36 10.80 2.90
C HIS A 224 -36.31 10.61 1.70
N ALA A 225 -36.27 11.53 0.73
CA ALA A 225 -37.09 11.45 -0.48
C ALA A 225 -36.77 10.20 -1.32
N LEU A 226 -35.49 9.80 -1.35
CA LEU A 226 -35.02 8.61 -2.04
C LEU A 226 -35.19 7.31 -1.21
N ARG A 227 -35.82 7.37 -0.02
CA ARG A 227 -36.02 6.21 0.87
C ARG A 227 -34.73 5.42 1.13
N LEU A 228 -33.63 6.14 1.37
CA LEU A 228 -32.34 5.55 1.75
C LEU A 228 -32.50 4.68 3.00
N GLN A 229 -32.09 3.41 2.92
CA GLN A 229 -32.21 2.46 4.03
C GLN A 229 -30.96 2.41 4.91
N ARG A 230 -29.77 2.36 4.30
CA ARG A 230 -28.49 2.33 5.02
C ARG A 230 -27.35 2.79 4.13
N ILE A 231 -26.22 3.12 4.76
CA ILE A 231 -24.93 3.29 4.09
C ILE A 231 -23.91 2.36 4.72
N THR A 232 -23.07 1.72 3.89
CA THR A 232 -21.87 1.01 4.31
C THR A 232 -20.65 1.78 3.84
N THR A 233 -19.71 2.10 4.72
CA THR A 233 -18.57 3.01 4.46
C THR A 233 -17.60 2.50 3.38
N ASP A 234 -17.45 1.18 3.26
CA ASP A 234 -16.74 0.53 2.17
C ASP A 234 -17.47 -0.77 1.80
N ASN A 235 -17.75 -0.96 0.51
CA ASN A 235 -18.32 -2.21 0.02
C ASN A 235 -17.53 -2.76 -1.19
N GLN A 236 -16.23 -2.94 -0.99
CA GLN A 236 -15.24 -3.58 -1.89
C GLN A 236 -14.87 -2.82 -3.18
N MET A 237 -15.60 -1.77 -3.59
CA MET A 237 -15.28 -0.97 -4.79
C MET A 237 -14.14 0.04 -4.61
N SER A 238 -13.66 0.27 -3.38
CA SER A 238 -12.36 0.90 -3.17
C SER A 238 -11.24 -0.05 -3.59
N SER A 239 -11.47 -1.34 -3.30
CA SER A 239 -10.53 -2.46 -3.25
C SER A 239 -9.28 -2.14 -2.43
N ASP A 240 -9.48 -2.04 -1.11
CA ASP A 240 -8.42 -1.83 -0.11
C ASP A 240 -7.83 -3.18 0.32
N LYS A 241 -6.50 -3.30 0.19
CA LYS A 241 -5.68 -4.47 0.57
C LYS A 241 -6.05 -5.74 -0.20
N LYS A 242 -6.43 -5.56 -1.48
CA LYS A 242 -6.88 -6.63 -2.38
C LYS A 242 -6.41 -6.35 -3.79
N LEU A 243 -6.05 -7.40 -4.50
CA LEU A 243 -5.85 -7.30 -5.94
C LEU A 243 -7.22 -7.10 -6.61
N ALA A 244 -7.35 -6.05 -7.41
CA ALA A 244 -8.58 -5.76 -8.14
C ALA A 244 -8.30 -5.07 -9.45
N TRP A 245 -9.02 -5.49 -10.50
CA TRP A 245 -8.94 -4.87 -11.83
C TRP A 245 -9.31 -3.38 -11.81
N GLY A 246 -10.21 -2.98 -10.91
CA GLY A 246 -10.56 -1.58 -10.69
C GLY A 246 -9.35 -0.70 -10.35
N ASN A 247 -8.41 -1.20 -9.52
CA ASN A 247 -7.20 -0.45 -9.14
C ASN A 247 -6.16 -0.37 -10.27
N ILE A 248 -6.26 -1.25 -11.28
CA ILE A 248 -5.42 -1.23 -12.48
C ILE A 248 -5.89 -0.11 -13.41
N ILE A 249 -7.20 -0.07 -13.69
CA ILE A 249 -7.81 0.93 -14.58
C ILE A 249 -7.81 2.31 -13.91
N ARG A 250 -8.21 2.39 -12.63
CA ARG A 250 -8.30 3.63 -11.87
C ARG A 250 -7.31 3.59 -10.71
N THR A 251 -6.39 4.54 -10.70
CA THR A 251 -5.33 4.62 -9.69
C THR A 251 -5.88 4.56 -8.26
N ARG A 252 -5.17 3.82 -7.42
CA ARG A 252 -5.26 3.87 -5.97
C ARG A 252 -3.85 4.01 -5.40
N GLY A 253 -3.56 5.10 -4.68
CA GLY A 253 -2.20 5.51 -4.38
C GLY A 253 -1.55 6.24 -5.56
N VAL A 254 -0.28 5.95 -5.84
CA VAL A 254 0.52 6.59 -6.89
C VAL A 254 0.69 5.64 -8.07
N ARG A 255 0.40 6.12 -9.28
CA ARG A 255 0.66 5.41 -10.55
C ARG A 255 2.00 5.86 -11.11
N VAL A 256 2.89 4.91 -11.37
CA VAL A 256 4.27 5.15 -11.78
C VAL A 256 4.62 4.36 -13.02
N LEU A 257 5.33 4.99 -13.95
CA LEU A 257 6.04 4.31 -15.04
C LEU A 257 7.54 4.48 -14.80
N VAL A 258 8.30 3.41 -14.83
CA VAL A 258 9.77 3.43 -14.67
C VAL A 258 10.42 2.67 -15.80
N TRP A 259 11.57 3.15 -16.28
CA TRP A 259 12.30 2.49 -17.36
C TRP A 259 13.81 2.68 -17.26
N GLY A 260 14.52 1.74 -17.87
CA GLY A 260 15.97 1.75 -18.02
C GLY A 260 16.38 0.97 -19.26
N SER A 261 17.65 1.01 -19.61
CA SER A 261 18.18 0.21 -20.72
C SER A 261 19.46 -0.48 -20.30
N VAL A 262 19.76 -1.62 -20.92
CA VAL A 262 20.99 -2.37 -20.70
C VAL A 262 21.56 -2.78 -22.04
N SER A 263 22.85 -2.49 -22.25
CA SER A 263 23.58 -2.95 -23.43
C SER A 263 23.97 -4.42 -23.28
N ASN A 264 24.17 -5.10 -24.41
CA ASN A 264 24.56 -6.52 -24.41
C ASN A 264 25.87 -6.78 -23.65
N ASP A 265 26.86 -5.87 -23.74
CA ASP A 265 28.14 -6.02 -23.05
C ASP A 265 27.99 -5.93 -21.53
N VAL A 266 27.16 -4.98 -21.06
CA VAL A 266 26.86 -4.84 -19.63
C VAL A 266 26.07 -6.06 -19.14
N SER A 267 25.08 -6.51 -19.91
CA SER A 267 24.32 -7.72 -19.59
C SER A 267 25.23 -8.94 -19.45
N LYS A 268 26.13 -9.19 -20.41
CA LYS A 268 27.06 -10.33 -20.33
C LYS A 268 27.99 -10.22 -19.13
N ARG A 269 28.55 -9.04 -18.88
CA ARG A 269 29.53 -8.82 -17.80
C ARG A 269 28.92 -8.85 -16.40
N VAL A 270 27.74 -8.24 -16.22
CA VAL A 270 27.11 -8.06 -14.90
C VAL A 270 26.02 -9.11 -14.65
N LEU A 271 25.18 -9.35 -15.66
CA LEU A 271 24.02 -10.26 -15.58
C LEU A 271 24.34 -11.68 -16.07
N GLY A 272 25.48 -11.90 -16.72
CA GLY A 272 25.96 -13.22 -17.11
C GLY A 272 25.26 -13.82 -18.33
N CYS A 273 24.48 -13.02 -19.08
CA CYS A 273 23.74 -13.46 -20.27
C CYS A 273 23.59 -12.34 -21.31
N SER A 274 23.21 -12.68 -22.53
CA SER A 274 22.90 -11.69 -23.58
C SER A 274 21.56 -11.00 -23.31
N THR A 275 21.42 -9.78 -23.82
CA THR A 275 20.15 -9.04 -23.83
C THR A 275 19.07 -9.76 -24.65
N GLU A 276 19.46 -10.43 -25.72
CA GLU A 276 18.58 -11.29 -26.51
C GLU A 276 17.98 -12.43 -25.67
N LEU A 277 18.80 -13.12 -24.87
CA LEU A 277 18.30 -14.20 -24.01
C LEU A 277 17.31 -13.67 -22.96
N LEU A 278 17.60 -12.49 -22.38
CA LEU A 278 16.67 -11.83 -21.46
C LEU A 278 15.34 -11.49 -22.14
N TYR A 279 15.39 -10.93 -23.34
CA TYR A 279 14.20 -10.60 -24.12
C TYR A 279 13.36 -11.85 -24.43
N GLN A 280 13.97 -12.91 -24.94
CA GLN A 280 13.29 -14.19 -25.21
C GLN A 280 12.71 -14.81 -23.94
N SER A 281 13.43 -14.71 -22.82
CA SER A 281 12.94 -15.20 -21.52
C SER A 281 11.68 -14.45 -21.06
N ILE A 282 11.62 -13.13 -21.25
CA ILE A 282 10.43 -12.33 -20.96
C ILE A 282 9.25 -12.75 -21.83
N LEU A 283 9.46 -12.91 -23.14
CA LEU A 283 8.39 -13.35 -24.06
C LEU A 283 7.84 -14.72 -23.65
N ASN A 284 8.71 -15.69 -23.44
CA ASN A 284 8.31 -17.04 -23.04
C ASN A 284 7.59 -17.06 -21.68
N SER A 285 8.09 -16.31 -20.69
CA SER A 285 7.44 -16.22 -19.38
C SER A 285 6.09 -15.50 -19.42
N LYS A 286 5.87 -14.56 -20.36
CA LYS A 286 4.57 -13.92 -20.57
C LYS A 286 3.51 -14.91 -21.07
N GLU A 287 3.86 -15.80 -21.99
CA GLU A 287 2.96 -16.86 -22.45
C GLU A 287 2.55 -17.78 -21.29
N GLY A 288 3.52 -18.19 -20.47
CA GLY A 288 3.23 -18.96 -19.26
C GLY A 288 2.34 -18.23 -18.26
N ALA A 289 2.59 -16.94 -18.02
CA ALA A 289 1.79 -16.11 -17.13
C ALA A 289 0.34 -15.95 -17.64
N ALA A 290 0.18 -15.74 -18.94
CA ALA A 290 -1.13 -15.64 -19.59
C ALA A 290 -1.92 -16.94 -19.47
N MET A 291 -1.30 -18.08 -19.77
CA MET A 291 -1.92 -19.40 -19.62
C MET A 291 -2.30 -19.72 -18.17
N ASN A 292 -1.55 -19.20 -17.20
CA ASN A 292 -1.84 -19.33 -15.77
C ASN A 292 -2.87 -18.31 -15.25
N GLY A 293 -3.45 -17.47 -16.10
CA GLY A 293 -4.43 -16.46 -15.70
C GLY A 293 -3.88 -15.37 -14.80
N GLN A 294 -2.57 -15.09 -14.85
CA GLN A 294 -1.98 -14.00 -14.09
C GLN A 294 -2.49 -12.64 -14.62
N LEU A 295 -2.84 -11.75 -13.70
CA LEU A 295 -3.16 -10.37 -14.04
C LEU A 295 -1.85 -9.59 -14.07
N GLY A 296 -1.42 -9.17 -15.26
CA GLY A 296 -0.13 -8.50 -15.47
C GLY A 296 1.05 -9.48 -15.52
N TYR A 297 2.24 -8.97 -15.80
CA TYR A 297 3.48 -9.76 -15.81
C TYR A 297 4.63 -8.94 -15.24
N SER A 298 5.34 -9.50 -14.27
CA SER A 298 6.60 -9.01 -13.73
C SER A 298 7.35 -10.21 -13.12
N VAL A 299 8.61 -10.03 -12.71
CA VAL A 299 9.39 -11.16 -12.18
C VAL A 299 9.14 -11.32 -10.68
N ASN A 300 9.55 -10.34 -9.88
CA ASN A 300 9.34 -10.35 -8.44
C ASN A 300 9.37 -8.96 -7.77
N PRO A 301 8.67 -7.94 -8.32
CA PRO A 301 8.66 -6.60 -7.73
C PRO A 301 8.00 -6.58 -6.35
N SER A 302 7.07 -7.50 -6.07
CA SER A 302 6.43 -7.67 -4.76
C SER A 302 7.43 -7.81 -3.62
N ASN A 303 8.62 -8.40 -3.87
CA ASN A 303 9.64 -8.56 -2.83
C ASN A 303 10.26 -7.20 -2.46
N VAL A 304 10.55 -6.34 -3.44
CA VAL A 304 11.02 -4.96 -3.16
C VAL A 304 9.91 -4.13 -2.52
N ILE A 305 8.68 -4.21 -3.04
CA ILE A 305 7.55 -3.46 -2.50
C ILE A 305 7.35 -3.83 -1.03
N ALA A 306 7.27 -5.12 -0.68
CA ALA A 306 7.12 -5.55 0.70
C ALA A 306 8.31 -5.11 1.57
N ALA A 307 9.54 -5.31 1.10
CA ALA A 307 10.74 -4.99 1.88
C ALA A 307 10.88 -3.48 2.13
N MET A 308 10.60 -2.64 1.14
CA MET A 308 10.60 -1.19 1.29
C MET A 308 9.38 -0.70 2.09
N PHE A 309 8.22 -1.35 1.97
CA PHE A 309 7.04 -1.00 2.76
C PHE A 309 7.30 -1.20 4.25
N ILE A 310 7.87 -2.34 4.64
CA ILE A 310 8.25 -2.63 6.02
C ILE A 310 9.34 -1.67 6.49
N ALA A 311 10.39 -1.48 5.69
CA ALA A 311 11.51 -0.60 6.03
C ALA A 311 11.05 0.86 6.20
N CYS A 312 10.14 1.35 5.37
CA CYS A 312 9.73 2.76 5.35
C CYS A 312 8.40 3.02 6.09
N GLY A 313 7.87 2.05 6.85
CA GLY A 313 6.67 2.25 7.66
C GLY A 313 5.37 2.42 6.89
N GLN A 314 5.31 1.86 5.68
CA GLN A 314 4.11 1.79 4.88
C GLN A 314 3.21 0.65 5.38
N ASP A 315 1.95 0.62 4.94
CA ASP A 315 1.05 -0.47 5.30
C ASP A 315 1.40 -1.73 4.50
N ALA A 316 2.04 -2.71 5.15
CA ALA A 316 2.47 -3.96 4.54
C ALA A 316 1.31 -4.78 3.94
N ALA A 317 0.08 -4.65 4.43
CA ALA A 317 -1.07 -5.33 3.82
C ALA A 317 -1.41 -4.73 2.45
N SER A 318 -1.00 -3.49 2.18
CA SER A 318 -1.18 -2.84 0.88
C SER A 318 -0.23 -3.39 -0.20
N VAL A 319 0.66 -4.33 0.12
CA VAL A 319 1.37 -5.13 -0.90
C VAL A 319 0.37 -5.84 -1.81
N ALA A 320 -0.76 -6.32 -1.28
CA ALA A 320 -1.79 -7.02 -2.06
C ALA A 320 -2.39 -6.18 -3.21
N GLU A 321 -2.35 -4.86 -3.10
CA GLU A 321 -2.84 -3.91 -4.10
C GLU A 321 -1.70 -3.21 -4.87
N ALA A 322 -0.48 -3.22 -4.32
CA ALA A 322 0.72 -2.67 -4.95
C ALA A 322 1.47 -3.67 -5.84
N ALA A 323 1.30 -4.97 -5.60
CA ALA A 323 2.02 -6.06 -6.27
C ALA A 323 1.73 -6.16 -7.77
N TRP A 324 0.58 -5.68 -8.25
CA TRP A 324 0.30 -5.68 -9.67
C TRP A 324 1.27 -4.74 -10.38
N SER A 325 1.98 -5.26 -11.39
CA SER A 325 2.78 -4.45 -12.29
C SER A 325 2.90 -5.11 -13.66
N GLN A 326 3.28 -4.31 -14.65
CA GLN A 326 3.49 -4.77 -16.03
C GLN A 326 4.90 -4.41 -16.50
N LEU A 327 5.75 -5.42 -16.61
CA LEU A 327 7.05 -5.36 -17.27
C LEU A 327 6.89 -5.54 -18.78
N THR A 328 7.45 -4.60 -19.52
CA THR A 328 7.51 -4.56 -20.97
C THR A 328 8.96 -4.43 -21.39
N ALA A 329 9.33 -5.14 -22.45
CA ALA A 329 10.67 -5.16 -23.00
C ALA A 329 10.63 -4.74 -24.46
N GLU A 330 11.54 -3.84 -24.83
CA GLU A 330 11.80 -3.45 -26.22
C GLU A 330 13.25 -3.85 -26.53
N TYR A 331 13.44 -4.65 -27.57
CA TYR A 331 14.75 -5.15 -27.98
C TYR A 331 15.08 -4.67 -29.38
N ASP A 332 16.25 -4.06 -29.53
CA ASP A 332 16.82 -3.65 -30.80
C ASP A 332 17.80 -4.74 -31.28
N ALA A 333 17.51 -5.37 -32.42
CA ALA A 333 18.32 -6.48 -32.94
C ALA A 333 19.69 -6.02 -33.48
N ASP A 334 19.79 -4.79 -33.98
CA ASP A 334 21.01 -4.25 -34.58
C ASP A 334 21.99 -3.82 -33.48
N THR A 335 21.51 -3.05 -32.50
CA THR A 335 22.34 -2.56 -31.39
C THR A 335 22.42 -3.53 -30.22
N LYS A 336 21.54 -4.54 -30.18
CA LYS A 336 21.37 -5.50 -29.07
C LYS A 336 21.02 -4.80 -27.75
N LEU A 337 20.46 -3.60 -27.81
CA LEU A 337 20.02 -2.85 -26.65
C LEU A 337 18.68 -3.42 -26.15
N LEU A 338 18.59 -3.66 -24.85
CA LEU A 338 17.33 -4.04 -24.20
C LEU A 338 16.83 -2.87 -23.35
N ARG A 339 15.66 -2.34 -23.66
CA ARG A 339 14.94 -1.41 -22.80
C ARG A 339 13.88 -2.16 -22.01
N LEU A 340 13.84 -1.91 -20.70
CA LEU A 340 12.84 -2.46 -19.80
C LEU A 340 11.99 -1.33 -19.23
N ILE A 341 10.69 -1.54 -19.21
CA ILE A 341 9.70 -0.58 -18.74
C ILE A 341 8.75 -1.30 -17.79
N SER A 342 8.66 -0.85 -16.53
CA SER A 342 7.69 -1.37 -15.56
C SER A 342 6.63 -0.32 -15.25
N TYR A 343 5.37 -0.73 -15.38
CA TYR A 343 4.21 0.09 -15.06
C TYR A 343 3.55 -0.40 -13.77
N PHE A 344 3.37 0.51 -12.82
CA PHE A 344 2.72 0.29 -11.52
C PHE A 344 1.47 1.16 -11.44
N PRO A 345 0.25 0.61 -11.49
CA PRO A 345 -1.00 1.36 -11.52
C PRO A 345 -1.40 1.92 -10.16
N SER A 346 -0.87 1.33 -9.09
CA SER A 346 -1.31 1.51 -7.72
C SER A 346 -0.13 1.31 -6.76
N LEU A 347 0.39 2.38 -6.16
CA LEU A 347 1.35 2.34 -5.04
C LEU A 347 0.82 3.18 -3.88
N PRO A 348 0.11 2.56 -2.93
CA PRO A 348 -0.48 3.24 -1.76
C PRO A 348 0.59 3.58 -0.71
N VAL A 349 1.38 4.62 -0.99
CA VAL A 349 2.52 5.03 -0.15
C VAL A 349 2.36 6.45 0.39
N GLY A 350 3.01 6.74 1.51
CA GLY A 350 3.07 8.07 2.11
C GLY A 350 4.37 8.28 2.88
N VAL A 351 4.70 9.55 3.11
CA VAL A 351 5.87 9.95 3.91
C VAL A 351 5.47 10.54 5.26
N VAL A 352 4.16 10.70 5.51
CA VAL A 352 3.59 11.11 6.80
C VAL A 352 2.46 10.19 7.24
N GLY A 353 2.37 9.98 8.55
CA GLY A 353 1.30 9.18 9.19
C GLY A 353 1.56 7.68 9.18
N GLY A 354 0.75 6.93 9.94
CA GLY A 354 0.94 5.48 10.09
C GLY A 354 2.29 5.14 10.72
N GLY A 355 2.99 4.15 10.15
CA GLY A 355 4.28 3.69 10.64
C GLY A 355 5.47 4.58 10.26
N THR A 356 5.29 5.60 9.42
CA THR A 356 6.41 6.45 8.95
C THR A 356 7.05 7.30 10.05
N ALA A 357 6.34 7.48 11.16
CA ALA A 357 6.82 8.26 12.30
C ALA A 357 7.68 7.44 13.28
N TYR A 358 7.72 6.12 13.15
CA TYR A 358 8.53 5.28 14.02
C TYR A 358 10.03 5.42 13.71
N PRO A 359 10.91 5.33 14.71
CA PRO A 359 12.32 5.72 14.56
C PRO A 359 13.05 5.05 13.39
N THR A 360 13.01 3.72 13.30
CA THR A 360 13.72 2.96 12.25
C THR A 360 13.12 3.17 10.86
N GLN A 361 11.81 3.37 10.79
CA GLN A 361 11.11 3.71 9.56
C GLN A 361 11.45 5.11 9.05
N ARG A 362 11.59 6.07 9.96
CA ARG A 362 12.02 7.43 9.66
C ARG A 362 13.46 7.47 9.14
N GLU A 363 14.37 6.73 9.75
CA GLU A 363 15.76 6.57 9.26
C GLU A 363 15.79 6.03 7.83
N SER A 364 14.96 5.03 7.52
CA SER A 364 14.84 4.48 6.16
C SER A 364 14.32 5.51 5.15
N LEU A 365 13.34 6.34 5.55
CA LEU A 365 12.87 7.46 4.73
C LEU A 365 13.95 8.53 4.56
N GLU A 366 14.76 8.80 5.59
CA GLU A 366 15.89 9.73 5.53
C GLU A 366 16.96 9.29 4.52
N ILE A 367 17.30 7.98 4.49
CA ILE A 367 18.22 7.40 3.49
C ILE A 367 17.72 7.63 2.05
N LEU A 368 16.40 7.58 1.84
CA LEU A 368 15.76 7.83 0.54
C LEU A 368 15.55 9.33 0.24
N GLY A 369 15.90 10.23 1.17
CA GLY A 369 15.56 11.65 1.09
C GLY A 369 14.05 11.89 1.03
N CYS A 370 13.26 11.05 1.69
CA CYS A 370 11.80 11.02 1.68
C CYS A 370 11.18 11.37 3.04
N ASN A 371 11.92 12.04 3.93
CA ASN A 371 11.49 12.43 5.27
C ASN A 371 10.97 13.89 5.36
N VAL A 372 10.75 14.55 4.22
CA VAL A 372 10.31 15.95 4.13
C VAL A 372 8.98 16.06 3.38
N PRO A 373 8.19 17.12 3.59
CA PRO A 373 6.96 17.32 2.81
C PRO A 373 7.23 17.38 1.30
N GLY A 374 6.30 16.88 0.50
CA GLY A 374 6.37 16.85 -0.96
C GLY A 374 7.11 15.65 -1.56
N THR A 375 7.63 14.71 -0.76
CA THR A 375 8.44 13.58 -1.27
C THR A 375 7.68 12.25 -1.40
N LYS A 376 6.34 12.24 -1.27
CA LYS A 376 5.53 11.04 -1.51
C LYS A 376 5.76 10.45 -2.92
N HIS A 377 5.82 11.32 -3.92
CA HIS A 377 6.03 10.93 -5.32
C HIS A 377 7.43 10.37 -5.57
N ARG A 378 8.46 10.97 -4.95
CA ARG A 378 9.82 10.42 -4.91
C ARG A 378 9.82 9.00 -4.34
N LEU A 379 9.18 8.78 -3.19
CA LEU A 379 9.12 7.44 -2.58
C LEU A 379 8.51 6.41 -3.54
N ALA A 380 7.37 6.73 -4.16
CA ALA A 380 6.73 5.84 -5.14
C ALA A 380 7.65 5.56 -6.36
N GLY A 381 8.31 6.60 -6.89
CA GLY A 381 9.27 6.48 -7.98
C GLY A 381 10.48 5.60 -7.63
N LEU A 382 11.02 5.74 -6.42
CA LEU A 382 12.15 4.95 -5.93
C LEU A 382 11.75 3.48 -5.72
N ILE A 383 10.58 3.20 -5.15
CA ILE A 383 10.07 1.83 -4.99
C ILE A 383 9.94 1.14 -6.37
N ALA A 384 9.35 1.82 -7.35
CA ALA A 384 9.27 1.30 -8.72
C ALA A 384 10.67 1.08 -9.34
N SER A 385 11.61 2.00 -9.10
CA SER A 385 12.99 1.95 -9.60
C SER A 385 13.78 0.76 -9.05
N PHE A 386 13.76 0.54 -7.74
CA PHE A 386 14.39 -0.63 -7.13
C PHE A 386 13.68 -1.93 -7.53
N SER A 387 12.37 -1.90 -7.78
CA SER A 387 11.63 -3.05 -8.29
C SER A 387 12.12 -3.46 -9.70
N LEU A 388 12.32 -2.49 -10.60
CA LEU A 388 12.91 -2.75 -11.92
C LEU A 388 14.35 -3.29 -11.83
N ALA A 389 15.13 -2.78 -10.88
CA ALA A 389 16.48 -3.29 -10.61
C ALA A 389 16.46 -4.76 -10.14
N LEU A 390 15.56 -5.12 -9.24
CA LEU A 390 15.43 -6.53 -8.85
C LEU A 390 14.98 -7.40 -10.03
N ASP A 391 13.95 -6.97 -10.77
CA ASP A 391 13.38 -7.76 -11.86
C ASP A 391 14.43 -8.18 -12.90
N ILE A 392 15.27 -7.25 -13.37
CA ILE A 392 16.30 -7.57 -14.37
C ILE A 392 17.34 -8.56 -13.83
N SER A 393 17.72 -8.44 -12.56
CA SER A 393 18.68 -9.35 -11.93
C SER A 393 18.09 -10.75 -11.72
N THR A 394 16.84 -10.83 -11.25
CA THR A 394 16.14 -12.10 -11.06
C THR A 394 15.89 -12.79 -12.40
N LEU A 395 15.45 -12.04 -13.42
CA LEU A 395 15.27 -12.55 -14.78
C LEU A 395 16.55 -13.17 -15.32
N ALA A 396 17.68 -12.47 -15.16
CA ALA A 396 18.98 -13.00 -15.59
C ALA A 396 19.34 -14.29 -14.85
N ALA A 397 19.11 -14.35 -13.54
CA ALA A 397 19.40 -15.54 -12.74
C ALA A 397 18.54 -16.76 -13.16
N LEU A 398 17.29 -16.53 -13.57
CA LEU A 398 16.40 -17.55 -14.12
C LEU A 398 16.87 -17.98 -15.52
N ALA A 399 17.16 -17.03 -16.40
CA ALA A 399 17.62 -17.28 -17.77
C ALA A 399 18.93 -18.08 -17.82
N THR A 400 19.83 -17.87 -16.85
CA THR A 400 21.11 -18.60 -16.73
C THR A 400 21.05 -19.83 -15.83
N GLN A 401 19.86 -20.21 -15.32
CA GLN A 401 19.67 -21.34 -14.38
C GLN A 401 20.52 -21.26 -13.10
N THR A 402 20.90 -20.04 -12.68
CA THR A 402 21.70 -19.82 -11.47
C THR A 402 20.87 -19.53 -10.23
N PHE A 403 19.58 -19.31 -10.39
CA PHE A 403 18.65 -18.93 -9.31
C PHE A 403 18.73 -19.86 -8.09
N SER A 404 18.59 -21.18 -8.30
CA SER A 404 18.59 -22.17 -7.21
C SER A 404 19.96 -22.29 -6.52
N ARG A 405 21.06 -22.19 -7.28
CA ARG A 405 22.42 -22.28 -6.73
C ARG A 405 22.77 -21.07 -5.85
N SER A 406 22.32 -19.88 -6.24
CA SER A 406 22.52 -18.66 -5.45
C SER A 406 21.74 -18.70 -4.14
N HIS A 407 20.49 -19.19 -4.17
CA HIS A 407 19.69 -19.40 -2.96
C HIS A 407 20.34 -20.41 -2.02
N GLU A 408 20.77 -21.57 -2.53
CA GLU A 408 21.39 -22.60 -1.70
C GLU A 408 22.66 -22.07 -1.00
N LYS A 409 23.56 -21.41 -1.76
CA LYS A 409 24.82 -20.89 -1.21
C LYS A 409 24.62 -19.83 -0.14
N LEU A 410 23.67 -18.92 -0.30
CA LEU A 410 23.46 -17.80 0.64
C LEU A 410 22.57 -18.18 1.82
N VAL A 411 21.68 -19.16 1.66
CA VAL A 411 20.89 -19.72 2.78
C VAL A 411 21.72 -20.68 3.63
N ARG A 412 22.56 -21.52 3.02
CA ARG A 412 23.34 -22.56 3.73
C ARG A 412 24.79 -22.18 4.01
N GLY A 413 25.33 -21.15 3.36
CA GLY A 413 26.73 -20.73 3.50
C GLY A 413 27.01 -20.07 4.84
N ARG A 414 28.22 -20.30 5.38
CA ARG A 414 28.74 -19.50 6.50
C ARG A 414 29.03 -18.09 5.98
N TRP A 415 28.32 -17.11 6.50
CA TRP A 415 28.58 -15.70 6.21
C TRP A 415 29.82 -15.27 7.00
N SER A 416 30.88 -14.82 6.32
CA SER A 416 31.93 -14.05 7.01
C SER A 416 31.40 -12.64 7.28
N PRO A 417 31.86 -11.93 8.34
CA PRO A 417 31.48 -10.55 8.58
C PRO A 417 31.70 -9.63 7.36
N GLU A 418 32.74 -9.92 6.57
CA GLU A 418 33.10 -9.20 5.33
C GLU A 418 32.13 -9.43 4.17
N THR A 419 31.38 -10.54 4.14
CA THR A 419 30.38 -10.80 3.08
C THR A 419 29.00 -10.20 3.38
N LYS A 420 28.80 -9.68 4.60
CA LYS A 420 27.49 -9.12 5.05
C LYS A 420 27.32 -7.63 4.80
N LEU A 421 28.39 -6.89 4.47
CA LEU A 421 28.39 -5.44 4.30
C LEU A 421 28.71 -5.04 2.86
#